data_AF-A0A3P8L275-F1
#
_entry.id   AF-A0A3P8L275-F1
#
_cell.length_a   1.000
_cell.length_b   1.000
_cell.length_c   1.000
_cell.angle_alpha   90.00
_cell.angle_beta   90.00
_cell.angle_gamma   90.00
#
_symmetry.space_group_name_H-M   'P 1'
#
loop_
_entity.id
_entity.type
_entity.pdbx_description
1 polymer ?
#
loop_
_entity_poly.entity_id
_entity_poly.type
_entity_poly.pdbx_seq_one_letter_code
_entity_poly.pdbx_strand_id
1 'polypeptide(L)'
;MLGELIGEQDIEPLLQTANSDRTGPSPRVRSWSPCSWTATAPPRSVRNTRNGVKGFPNANCTTIRLPLPLQYQTAIKVSGIMGARKTAEERARDMLYPEQIYQEFEGDSGTWWNFDPRVEWLMGHLTSHRSQKVLVICAKATTALQLEQVLREREGIRAAVFHEGMSIIERDRAAAWFAEEDTGAQVLLCSEIGSEGRNFQFASNLVMFDLPFNPDLLEQRIGRLDRIGQAHDIQIHVPYLERTAQSVLVRWYHEGLDAFEHTCPTGRTVYDSVHDQLINYLAAPETTDGFDELIKSCRQQHDALKAQLEQGRDRLLEIHSNGGEGALALAESIEEQDDDTGLIAFAMNLFDIVGVNQDDRGENLIVLTPSDHMLVPDFPGLPEDGCTITFERDVALSREDAQFVTWEHPLIINGLDLILSGDTGSSTISLLKNKALPVGTLLLELIYVVEAQAPKQLQLNRFLPATPVRMLLDKNGNNLAGQVEFESFNRQLSAVNRHTGSKLVNAVQQDVHAILQLGEAQVAKAAQALIDAARDEANDKLSAELSRLEALKAVNPNIRDDELSAIESNRQQVMDALAQAGWRLDALRLIVVTHQ
;
A
#
# COMPACT_ATOMS: atom_id res chain seq x y z
N MET A 1 21.22 -55.15 -1.18
CA MET A 1 21.33 -54.17 -2.28
C MET A 1 20.49 -52.94 -1.94
N LEU A 2 20.93 -52.15 -0.96
CA LEU A 2 20.26 -50.92 -0.47
C LEU A 2 21.35 -49.91 -0.05
N GLY A 3 22.39 -49.79 -0.88
CA GLY A 3 23.59 -49.00 -0.58
C GLY A 3 24.12 -48.20 -1.76
N GLU A 4 23.31 -47.98 -2.82
CA GLU A 4 23.80 -47.37 -4.07
C GLU A 4 22.87 -46.28 -4.68
N LEU A 5 21.92 -45.69 -3.94
CA LEU A 5 20.96 -44.75 -4.57
C LEU A 5 20.74 -43.39 -3.88
N ILE A 6 21.59 -42.98 -2.93
CA ILE A 6 21.63 -41.58 -2.49
C ILE A 6 23.10 -41.20 -2.37
N GLY A 7 23.69 -40.77 -3.48
CA GLY A 7 24.92 -40.00 -3.40
C GLY A 7 24.55 -38.65 -2.78
N GLU A 8 25.13 -38.34 -1.63
CA GLU A 8 25.25 -36.96 -1.16
C GLU A 8 25.87 -36.16 -2.31
N GLN A 9 25.04 -35.45 -3.06
CA GLN A 9 25.56 -34.51 -4.05
C GLN A 9 26.10 -33.34 -3.25
N ASP A 10 27.42 -33.30 -3.14
CA ASP A 10 28.15 -32.12 -2.73
C ASP A 10 27.76 -30.97 -3.67
N ILE A 11 26.93 -30.07 -3.14
CA ILE A 11 26.36 -28.91 -3.84
C ILE A 11 27.27 -27.68 -3.77
N GLU A 12 28.42 -27.77 -3.10
CA GLU A 12 29.41 -26.71 -2.99
C GLU A 12 29.94 -26.23 -4.37
N PRO A 13 30.19 -27.11 -5.37
CA PRO A 13 30.55 -26.68 -6.72
C PRO A 13 29.39 -25.97 -7.45
N LEU A 14 28.15 -26.32 -7.12
CA LEU A 14 26.94 -25.79 -7.75
C LEU A 14 26.59 -24.40 -7.19
N LEU A 15 26.79 -24.19 -5.88
CA LEU A 15 26.70 -22.89 -5.22
C LEU A 15 27.76 -21.91 -5.76
N GLN A 16 29.00 -22.37 -5.98
CA GLN A 16 30.04 -21.56 -6.63
C GLN A 16 29.66 -21.16 -8.07
N THR A 17 28.92 -22.01 -8.78
CA THR A 17 28.49 -21.72 -10.15
C THR A 17 27.35 -20.68 -10.18
N ALA A 18 26.40 -20.75 -9.25
CA ALA A 18 25.33 -19.75 -9.08
C ALA A 18 25.86 -18.37 -8.63
N ASN A 19 26.97 -18.38 -7.90
CA ASN A 19 27.67 -17.18 -7.45
C ASN A 19 28.69 -16.62 -8.46
N SER A 20 28.93 -17.31 -9.59
CA SER A 20 29.85 -16.83 -10.63
C SER A 20 29.20 -15.81 -11.59
N ASP A 21 29.95 -14.76 -11.95
CA ASP A 21 29.53 -13.55 -12.72
C ASP A 21 29.19 -13.79 -14.21
N ARG A 22 28.39 -14.80 -14.54
CA ARG A 22 27.84 -14.91 -15.90
C ARG A 22 26.49 -14.21 -15.98
N THR A 23 26.52 -13.07 -16.66
CA THR A 23 25.37 -12.28 -17.09
C THR A 23 24.31 -13.12 -17.81
N GLY A 24 23.07 -13.06 -17.31
CA GLY A 24 21.88 -13.63 -17.91
C GLY A 24 21.39 -14.95 -17.29
N PRO A 25 20.06 -15.21 -17.28
CA PRO A 25 19.52 -16.44 -16.74
C PRO A 25 19.91 -17.60 -17.66
N SER A 26 20.94 -18.36 -17.28
CA SER A 26 21.24 -19.63 -17.94
C SER A 26 20.00 -20.54 -17.84
N PRO A 27 19.61 -21.26 -18.90
CA PRO A 27 18.52 -22.22 -18.84
C PRO A 27 18.74 -23.34 -17.79
N ARG A 28 19.97 -23.50 -17.28
CA ARG A 28 20.29 -24.38 -16.15
C ARG A 28 19.91 -23.83 -14.78
N VAL A 29 19.67 -22.53 -14.62
CA VAL A 29 19.11 -21.95 -13.38
C VAL A 29 17.59 -22.20 -13.31
N ARG A 30 16.93 -22.24 -14.47
CA ARG A 30 15.51 -22.63 -14.57
C ARG A 30 15.25 -24.11 -14.31
N SER A 31 16.27 -24.97 -14.44
CA SER A 31 16.15 -26.42 -14.19
C SER A 31 16.51 -26.83 -12.76
N TRP A 32 16.50 -25.90 -11.79
CA TRP A 32 16.76 -26.22 -10.40
C TRP A 32 15.59 -27.04 -9.85
N SER A 33 15.86 -28.30 -9.51
CA SER A 33 14.88 -29.17 -8.87
C SER A 33 14.34 -28.48 -7.60
N PRO A 34 13.03 -28.57 -7.31
CA PRO A 34 12.44 -28.08 -6.05
C PRO A 34 13.24 -28.51 -4.81
N CYS A 35 13.85 -29.71 -4.84
CA CYS A 35 14.74 -30.21 -3.79
C CYS A 35 15.90 -29.28 -3.38
N SER A 36 16.47 -28.50 -4.32
CA SER A 36 17.62 -27.63 -4.03
C SER A 36 17.21 -26.41 -3.19
N TRP A 37 16.06 -25.81 -3.50
CA TRP A 37 15.44 -24.72 -2.76
C TRP A 37 15.04 -25.13 -1.34
N THR A 38 14.64 -26.39 -1.17
CA THR A 38 14.12 -26.91 0.09
C THR A 38 15.22 -27.35 1.06
N ALA A 39 16.44 -27.59 0.57
CA ALA A 39 17.55 -28.15 1.36
C ALA A 39 18.55 -27.10 1.92
N THR A 40 18.64 -25.89 1.36
CA THR A 40 19.83 -25.01 1.54
C THR A 40 19.70 -23.76 2.40
N ALA A 41 18.54 -23.42 2.97
CA ALA A 41 18.41 -22.24 3.84
C ALA A 41 17.41 -22.47 4.99
N PRO A 42 17.53 -21.78 6.15
CA PRO A 42 16.45 -21.73 7.13
C PRO A 42 15.22 -21.12 6.42
N PRO A 43 14.20 -21.92 6.08
CA PRO A 43 13.25 -21.62 5.00
C PRO A 43 12.18 -20.58 5.41
N ARG A 44 12.43 -19.79 6.45
CA ARG A 44 11.51 -18.76 6.99
C ARG A 44 12.13 -17.39 7.19
N SER A 45 13.44 -17.23 7.04
CA SER A 45 14.00 -15.88 7.04
C SER A 45 13.72 -15.25 5.68
N VAL A 46 12.95 -14.17 5.67
CA VAL A 46 12.76 -13.35 4.47
C VAL A 46 13.84 -12.28 4.49
N ARG A 47 14.66 -12.22 3.43
CA ARG A 47 15.65 -11.15 3.25
C ARG A 47 15.67 -10.72 1.79
N ASN A 48 14.98 -9.62 1.52
CA ASN A 48 15.04 -8.95 0.23
C ASN A 48 16.18 -7.93 0.26
N THR A 49 16.99 -7.92 -0.80
CA THR A 49 17.97 -6.86 -1.02
C THR A 49 17.56 -6.04 -2.22
N ARG A 50 17.94 -4.76 -2.23
CA ARG A 50 17.65 -3.87 -3.37
C ARG A 50 18.20 -4.39 -4.69
N ASN A 51 19.31 -5.13 -4.67
CA ASN A 51 19.87 -5.75 -5.87
C ASN A 51 19.07 -6.99 -6.34
N GLY A 52 18.34 -7.65 -5.44
CA GLY A 52 17.50 -8.81 -5.74
C GLY A 52 16.06 -8.45 -6.13
N VAL A 53 15.67 -7.18 -5.97
CA VAL A 53 14.33 -6.65 -6.26
C VAL A 53 14.44 -5.55 -7.31
N LYS A 54 13.69 -5.68 -8.41
CA LYS A 54 13.62 -4.66 -9.47
C LYS A 54 12.44 -3.71 -9.22
N GLY A 55 12.43 -2.58 -9.93
CA GLY A 55 11.31 -1.62 -9.90
C GLY A 55 11.58 -0.34 -9.11
N PHE A 56 12.77 -0.20 -8.50
CA PHE A 56 13.20 1.09 -7.97
C PHE A 56 13.57 2.05 -9.11
N PRO A 57 13.22 3.34 -9.01
CA PRO A 57 13.59 4.35 -10.01
C PRO A 57 15.11 4.59 -10.01
N ASN A 58 15.62 5.11 -11.13
CA ASN A 58 16.96 5.68 -11.14
C ASN A 58 16.94 7.08 -10.51
N ALA A 59 18.06 7.50 -9.94
CA ALA A 59 18.23 8.85 -9.41
C ALA A 59 19.35 9.56 -10.18
N ASN A 60 19.07 10.76 -10.70
CA ASN A 60 20.05 11.59 -11.40
C ASN A 60 20.35 12.83 -10.56
N CYS A 61 21.64 13.05 -10.24
CA CYS A 61 22.04 14.19 -9.43
C CYS A 61 22.51 15.36 -10.31
N THR A 62 21.89 16.53 -10.14
CA THR A 62 22.33 17.80 -10.71
C THR A 62 22.81 18.71 -9.59
N THR A 63 24.11 19.00 -9.59
CA THR A 63 24.70 19.94 -8.62
C THR A 63 24.72 21.35 -9.19
N ILE A 64 24.29 22.34 -8.39
CA ILE A 64 24.25 23.74 -8.80
C ILE A 64 25.19 24.53 -7.89
N ARG A 65 26.29 25.00 -8.48
CA ARG A 65 27.34 25.72 -7.78
C ARG A 65 27.00 27.22 -7.74
N LEU A 66 26.91 27.79 -6.55
CA LEU A 66 26.49 29.18 -6.33
C LEU A 66 27.54 29.97 -5.54
N PRO A 67 27.76 31.26 -5.88
CA PRO A 67 28.78 32.07 -5.21
C PRO A 67 28.42 32.34 -3.75
N LEU A 68 29.42 32.33 -2.86
CA LEU A 68 29.22 32.65 -1.44
C LEU A 68 29.04 34.17 -1.22
N PRO A 69 27.87 34.65 -0.77
CA PRO A 69 27.63 36.07 -0.50
C PRO A 69 28.60 36.67 0.53
N LEU A 70 28.94 37.95 0.35
CA LEU A 70 29.85 38.69 1.24
C LEU A 70 29.33 38.78 2.69
N GLN A 71 28.01 38.82 2.85
CA GLN A 71 27.31 38.84 4.13
C GLN A 71 27.64 37.59 4.94
N TYR A 72 27.52 36.39 4.33
CA TYR A 72 27.90 35.14 4.98
C TYR A 72 29.40 35.06 5.24
N GLN A 73 30.26 35.52 4.32
CA GLN A 73 31.70 35.56 4.59
C GLN A 73 32.04 36.37 5.84
N THR A 74 31.32 37.47 6.07
CA THR A 74 31.51 38.32 7.25
C THR A 74 30.99 37.62 8.50
N ALA A 75 29.78 37.07 8.47
CA ALA A 75 29.17 36.34 9.58
C ALA A 75 30.02 35.13 10.02
N ILE A 76 30.49 34.34 9.05
CA ILE A 76 31.38 33.18 9.25
C ILE A 76 32.69 33.59 9.93
N LYS A 77 33.32 34.69 9.49
CA LYS A 77 34.55 35.21 10.12
C LYS A 77 34.33 35.63 11.57
N VAL A 78 33.22 36.33 11.86
CA VAL A 78 32.89 36.75 13.23
C VAL A 78 32.61 35.53 14.11
N SER A 79 31.84 34.56 13.61
CA SER A 79 31.59 33.28 14.29
C SER A 79 32.89 32.53 14.58
N GLY A 80 33.85 32.51 13.64
CA GLY A 80 35.17 31.91 13.84
C GLY A 80 35.99 32.56 14.96
N ILE A 81 35.91 33.88 15.11
CA ILE A 81 36.60 34.63 16.18
C ILE A 81 35.94 34.36 17.55
N MET A 82 34.60 34.37 17.61
CA MET A 82 33.85 34.13 18.84
C MET A 82 33.85 32.66 19.27
N GLY A 83 33.93 31.75 18.30
CA GLY A 83 33.95 30.30 18.47
C GLY A 83 35.32 29.69 18.74
N ALA A 84 36.32 30.47 19.17
CA ALA A 84 37.69 29.98 19.41
C ALA A 84 37.78 28.83 20.45
N ARG A 85 36.73 28.61 21.26
CA ARG A 85 36.62 27.51 22.23
C ARG A 85 35.75 26.33 21.76
N LYS A 86 35.07 26.45 20.61
CA LYS A 86 34.21 25.40 20.07
C LYS A 86 35.06 24.25 19.50
N THR A 87 34.55 23.03 19.59
CA THR A 87 35.22 21.87 18.98
C THR A 87 35.23 21.99 17.45
N ALA A 88 36.04 21.18 16.75
CA ALA A 88 36.00 21.14 15.29
C ALA A 88 34.61 20.70 14.77
N GLU A 89 33.97 19.76 15.47
CA GLU A 89 32.63 19.27 15.15
C GLU A 89 31.55 20.34 15.31
N GLU A 90 31.54 21.09 16.41
CA GLU A 90 30.60 22.20 16.62
C GLU A 90 30.77 23.27 15.53
N ARG A 91 32.03 23.62 15.20
CA ARG A 91 32.32 24.57 14.13
C ARG A 91 31.86 24.06 12.77
N ALA A 92 32.12 22.79 12.44
CA ALA A 92 31.64 22.18 11.20
C ALA A 92 30.10 22.24 11.11
N ARG A 93 29.40 21.95 12.21
CA ARG A 93 27.94 22.00 12.28
C ARG A 93 27.39 23.40 12.05
N ASP A 94 28.01 24.43 12.63
CA ASP A 94 27.61 25.81 12.40
C ASP A 94 27.80 26.19 10.92
N MET A 95 28.93 25.79 10.32
CA MET A 95 29.28 26.10 8.92
C MET A 95 28.38 25.43 7.88
N LEU A 96 27.59 24.42 8.27
CA LEU A 96 26.61 23.78 7.38
C LEU A 96 25.41 24.67 7.08
N TYR A 97 25.07 25.58 8.00
CA TYR A 97 23.86 26.39 7.95
C TYR A 97 24.19 27.89 8.11
N PRO A 98 24.77 28.53 7.06
CA PRO A 98 25.16 29.95 7.12
C PRO A 98 24.02 30.90 7.48
N GLU A 99 22.79 30.56 7.10
CA GLU A 99 21.58 31.31 7.44
C GLU A 99 21.37 31.44 8.97
N GLN A 100 21.72 30.42 9.75
CA GLN A 100 21.59 30.46 11.21
C GLN A 100 22.65 31.35 11.84
N ILE A 101 23.90 31.24 11.37
CA ILE A 101 24.99 32.12 11.82
C ILE A 101 24.61 33.58 11.57
N TYR A 102 24.08 33.88 10.39
CA TYR A 102 23.66 35.24 10.05
C TYR A 102 22.53 35.75 10.96
N GLN A 103 21.53 34.92 11.24
CA GLN A 103 20.41 35.26 12.14
C GLN A 103 20.85 35.47 13.59
N GLU A 104 21.84 34.72 14.08
CA GLU A 104 22.38 34.94 15.43
C GLU A 104 23.02 36.33 15.59
N PHE A 105 23.59 36.88 14.51
CA PHE A 105 24.24 38.20 14.54
C PHE A 105 23.29 39.37 14.27
N GLU A 106 22.40 39.24 13.29
CA GLU A 106 21.46 40.29 12.88
C GLU A 106 20.12 40.22 13.63
N GLY A 107 19.92 39.18 14.45
CA GLY A 107 18.68 38.87 15.15
C GLY A 107 17.60 38.25 14.25
N ASP A 108 16.41 38.01 14.81
CA ASP A 108 15.26 37.42 14.11
C ASP A 108 14.76 38.26 12.91
N SER A 109 15.23 39.51 12.78
CA SER A 109 14.99 40.40 11.62
C SER A 109 15.95 40.18 10.44
N GLY A 110 16.92 39.27 10.55
CA GLY A 110 17.92 39.00 9.50
C GLY A 110 17.30 38.38 8.24
N THR A 111 17.04 39.20 7.22
CA THR A 111 16.45 38.78 5.93
C THR A 111 17.48 38.12 5.00
N TRP A 112 18.03 36.98 5.39
CA TRP A 112 19.08 36.27 4.63
C TRP A 112 18.65 35.87 3.22
N TRP A 113 17.36 35.56 3.05
CA TRP A 113 16.73 35.18 1.78
C TRP A 113 16.77 36.28 0.70
N ASN A 114 17.13 37.52 1.03
CA ASN A 114 17.23 38.62 0.08
C ASN A 114 18.46 38.56 -0.82
N PHE A 115 19.56 38.01 -0.30
CA PHE A 115 20.85 37.99 -0.99
C PHE A 115 21.36 36.57 -1.24
N ASP A 116 20.68 35.56 -0.71
CA ASP A 116 21.08 34.16 -0.87
C ASP A 116 20.74 33.67 -2.29
N PRO A 117 21.74 33.34 -3.12
CA PRO A 117 21.51 32.92 -4.49
C PRO A 117 20.79 31.57 -4.59
N ARG A 118 20.75 30.76 -3.52
CA ARG A 118 19.97 29.51 -3.49
C ARG A 118 18.48 29.80 -3.61
N VAL A 119 18.01 30.87 -2.97
CA VAL A 119 16.59 31.28 -2.99
C VAL A 119 16.22 31.81 -4.38
N GLU A 120 17.08 32.62 -4.99
CA GLU A 120 16.89 33.11 -6.36
C GLU A 120 16.86 31.95 -7.36
N TRP A 121 17.80 31.02 -7.26
CA TRP A 121 17.81 29.82 -8.09
C TRP A 121 16.54 28.98 -7.89
N LEU A 122 16.12 28.75 -6.64
CA LEU A 122 14.92 27.98 -6.33
C LEU A 122 13.67 28.63 -6.92
N MET A 123 13.50 29.95 -6.77
CA MET A 123 12.40 30.68 -7.40
C MET A 123 12.44 30.55 -8.94
N GLY A 124 13.60 30.73 -9.56
CA GLY A 124 13.77 30.57 -11.01
C GLY A 124 13.44 29.15 -11.49
N HIS A 125 13.88 28.13 -10.75
CA HIS A 125 13.60 26.73 -11.05
C HIS A 125 12.09 26.43 -10.94
N LEU A 126 11.45 26.84 -9.85
CA LEU A 126 10.02 26.62 -9.61
C LEU A 126 9.13 27.37 -10.60
N THR A 127 9.45 28.62 -10.92
CA THR A 127 8.69 29.42 -11.89
C THR A 127 8.82 28.87 -13.32
N SER A 128 9.94 28.24 -13.65
CA SER A 128 10.15 27.57 -14.94
C SER A 128 9.44 26.20 -15.03
N HIS A 129 9.13 25.57 -13.90
CA HIS A 129 8.55 24.23 -13.82
C HIS A 129 7.24 24.21 -13.01
N ARG A 130 6.32 25.17 -13.29
CA ARG A 130 5.06 25.33 -12.55
C ARG A 130 4.13 24.11 -12.56
N SER A 131 4.27 23.23 -13.56
CA SER A 131 3.49 21.99 -13.68
C SER A 131 4.13 20.78 -12.99
N GLN A 132 5.30 20.94 -12.34
CA GLN A 132 6.00 19.84 -11.68
C GLN A 132 5.93 19.98 -10.17
N LYS A 133 5.72 18.84 -9.50
CA LYS A 133 5.74 18.73 -8.05
C LYS A 133 7.18 18.59 -7.57
N VAL A 134 7.57 19.46 -6.64
CA VAL A 134 8.95 19.54 -6.14
C VAL A 134 8.96 19.37 -4.62
N LEU A 135 9.66 18.34 -4.15
CA LEU A 135 9.95 18.13 -2.74
C LEU A 135 11.21 18.89 -2.38
N VAL A 136 11.14 19.84 -1.45
CA VAL A 136 12.28 20.62 -0.99
C VAL A 136 12.57 20.25 0.46
N ILE A 137 13.77 19.74 0.74
CA ILE A 137 14.16 19.33 2.08
C ILE A 137 15.18 20.33 2.65
N CYS A 138 14.95 20.74 3.88
CA CYS A 138 15.88 21.52 4.68
C CYS A 138 16.01 20.94 6.10
N ALA A 139 17.11 21.25 6.79
CA ALA A 139 17.40 20.68 8.11
C ALA A 139 16.47 21.20 9.22
N LYS A 140 15.89 22.40 9.07
CA LYS A 140 15.17 23.10 10.15
C LYS A 140 13.81 23.62 9.71
N ALA A 141 12.82 23.44 10.59
CA ALA A 141 11.46 23.95 10.38
C ALA A 141 11.41 25.48 10.20
N THR A 142 12.27 26.23 10.89
CA THR A 142 12.36 27.69 10.75
C THR A 142 12.73 28.11 9.34
N THR A 143 13.67 27.39 8.70
CA THR A 143 14.08 27.63 7.31
C THR A 143 12.94 27.32 6.35
N ALA A 144 12.23 26.21 6.55
CA ALA A 144 11.05 25.85 5.74
C ALA A 144 9.96 26.93 5.79
N LEU A 145 9.63 27.44 6.99
CA LEU A 145 8.63 28.50 7.19
C LEU A 145 9.04 29.81 6.51
N GLN A 146 10.31 30.20 6.64
CA GLN A 146 10.83 31.41 5.99
C GLN A 146 10.81 31.28 4.47
N LEU A 147 11.18 30.11 3.93
CA LEU A 147 11.11 29.83 2.50
C LEU A 147 9.66 29.88 1.99
N GLU A 148 8.70 29.28 2.69
CA GLU A 148 7.27 29.35 2.30
C GLU A 148 6.81 30.79 2.17
N GLN A 149 7.10 31.61 3.19
CA GLN A 149 6.69 33.01 3.21
C GLN A 149 7.27 33.76 2.00
N VAL A 150 8.56 33.57 1.70
CA VAL A 150 9.25 34.26 0.60
C VAL A 150 8.73 33.81 -0.76
N LEU A 151 8.57 32.50 -0.96
CA LEU A 151 8.05 31.94 -2.21
C LEU A 151 6.62 32.41 -2.50
N ARG A 152 5.79 32.51 -1.46
CA ARG A 152 4.41 33.00 -1.56
C ARG A 152 4.35 34.51 -1.83
N GLU A 153 5.07 35.32 -1.04
CA GLU A 153 4.97 36.79 -1.11
C GLU A 153 5.61 37.39 -2.37
N ARG A 154 6.68 36.77 -2.90
CA ARG A 154 7.41 37.30 -4.06
C ARG A 154 6.90 36.80 -5.40
N GLU A 155 6.68 35.50 -5.50
CA GLU A 155 6.42 34.82 -6.79
C GLU A 155 5.03 34.18 -6.86
N GLY A 156 4.23 34.31 -5.78
CA GLY A 156 2.91 33.69 -5.68
C GLY A 156 2.95 32.17 -5.81
N ILE A 157 4.06 31.54 -5.40
CA ILE A 157 4.22 30.09 -5.49
C ILE A 157 3.43 29.42 -4.36
N ARG A 158 2.63 28.43 -4.72
CA ARG A 158 1.87 27.61 -3.76
C ARG A 158 2.83 26.62 -3.11
N ALA A 159 3.24 26.88 -1.88
CA ALA A 159 4.14 26.01 -1.12
C ALA A 159 3.45 25.56 0.18
N ALA A 160 3.47 24.26 0.43
CA ALA A 160 3.05 23.66 1.69
C ALA A 160 4.29 23.41 2.58
N VAL A 161 4.13 23.47 3.89
CA VAL A 161 5.18 23.18 4.86
C VAL A 161 4.88 21.86 5.56
N PHE A 162 5.92 21.10 5.87
CA PHE A 162 5.83 19.82 6.57
C PHE A 162 6.95 19.71 7.62
N HIS A 163 6.58 19.83 8.90
CA HIS A 163 7.55 19.73 9.99
C HIS A 163 6.94 19.11 11.25
N GLU A 164 7.79 18.77 12.22
CA GLU A 164 7.46 18.07 13.46
C GLU A 164 6.49 18.79 14.39
N GLY A 165 6.46 20.12 14.35
CA GLY A 165 5.51 20.92 15.14
C GLY A 165 4.07 20.89 14.64
N MET A 166 3.78 20.23 13.50
CA MET A 166 2.44 20.13 12.94
C MET A 166 1.68 18.92 13.49
N SER A 167 0.39 19.10 13.73
CA SER A 167 -0.52 17.99 14.01
C SER A 167 -0.60 17.02 12.82
N ILE A 168 -1.07 15.80 13.08
CA ILE A 168 -1.28 14.79 12.03
C ILE A 168 -2.24 15.34 10.96
N ILE A 169 -3.34 15.98 11.39
CA ILE A 169 -4.35 16.59 10.51
C ILE A 169 -3.76 17.69 9.62
N GLU A 170 -2.89 18.55 10.17
CA GLU A 170 -2.23 19.59 9.36
C GLU A 170 -1.27 19.00 8.34
N ARG A 171 -0.54 17.94 8.72
CA ARG A 171 0.32 17.19 7.79
C ARG A 171 -0.50 16.54 6.68
N ASP A 172 -1.62 15.90 7.02
CA ASP A 172 -2.59 15.34 6.06
C ASP A 172 -3.06 16.39 5.06
N ARG A 173 -3.49 17.55 5.56
CA ARG A 173 -3.92 18.65 4.70
C ARG A 173 -2.81 19.15 3.78
N ALA A 174 -1.58 19.28 4.29
CA ALA A 174 -0.44 19.71 3.49
C ALA A 174 -0.10 18.68 2.39
N ALA A 175 -0.14 17.39 2.71
CA ALA A 175 0.07 16.31 1.74
C ALA A 175 -1.05 16.24 0.70
N ALA A 176 -2.31 16.35 1.13
CA ALA A 176 -3.47 16.41 0.24
C ALA A 176 -3.38 17.58 -0.73
N TRP A 177 -3.08 18.79 -0.21
CA TRP A 177 -2.91 19.97 -1.05
C TRP A 177 -1.71 19.82 -1.99
N PHE A 178 -0.65 19.12 -1.59
CA PHE A 178 0.49 18.83 -2.47
C PHE A 178 0.16 17.77 -3.54
N ALA A 179 -0.70 16.80 -3.24
CA ALA A 179 -1.11 15.75 -4.17
C ALA A 179 -2.06 16.24 -5.28
N GLU A 180 -2.89 17.25 -5.02
CA GLU A 180 -3.79 17.84 -6.03
C GLU A 180 -3.05 18.28 -7.30
N GLU A 181 -3.41 17.76 -8.47
CA GLU A 181 -2.65 17.96 -9.72
C GLU A 181 -2.62 19.43 -10.19
N ASP A 182 -3.79 20.06 -10.34
CA ASP A 182 -3.92 21.38 -10.98
C ASP A 182 -3.96 22.54 -9.96
N THR A 183 -4.73 22.38 -8.88
CA THR A 183 -5.01 23.43 -7.88
C THR A 183 -4.09 23.38 -6.67
N GLY A 184 -3.31 22.30 -6.54
CA GLY A 184 -2.49 22.01 -5.38
C GLY A 184 -1.25 22.86 -5.20
N ALA A 185 -0.59 22.66 -4.04
CA ALA A 185 0.76 23.14 -3.80
C ALA A 185 1.72 22.57 -4.84
N GLN A 186 2.56 23.42 -5.41
CA GLN A 186 3.63 23.01 -6.32
C GLN A 186 4.80 22.43 -5.53
N VAL A 187 5.02 22.93 -4.31
CA VAL A 187 6.20 22.63 -3.50
C VAL A 187 5.77 22.12 -2.13
N LEU A 188 6.46 21.09 -1.65
CA LEU A 188 6.39 20.65 -0.26
C LEU A 188 7.75 20.93 0.41
N LEU A 189 7.76 21.86 1.37
CA LEU A 189 8.94 22.26 2.16
C LEU A 189 9.00 21.44 3.45
N CYS A 190 9.93 20.49 3.50
CA CYS A 190 10.08 19.57 4.62
C CYS A 190 11.25 19.96 5.53
N SER A 191 11.04 19.84 6.85
CA SER A 191 12.14 19.70 7.81
C SER A 191 12.69 18.25 7.82
N GLU A 192 13.70 17.97 8.63
CA GLU A 192 14.28 16.64 8.81
C GLU A 192 13.24 15.55 9.22
N ILE A 193 12.08 15.94 9.76
CA ILE A 193 11.02 15.03 10.25
C ILE A 193 10.00 14.64 9.16
N GLY A 194 10.32 14.94 7.89
CA GLY A 194 9.70 14.24 6.75
C GLY A 194 10.01 12.74 6.69
N SER A 195 10.81 12.21 7.62
CA SER A 195 11.43 10.88 7.61
C SER A 195 10.54 9.69 7.99
N GLU A 196 9.23 9.84 8.20
CA GLU A 196 8.32 8.70 8.45
C GLU A 196 7.03 8.74 7.59
N GLY A 197 6.67 7.59 7.00
CA GLY A 197 5.30 7.30 6.55
C GLY A 197 4.99 7.46 5.05
N ARG A 198 5.12 8.66 4.49
CA ARG A 198 4.30 9.01 3.30
C ARG A 198 4.87 8.62 1.94
N ASN A 199 4.00 8.22 1.02
CA ASN A 199 4.31 7.94 -0.38
C ASN A 199 4.01 9.17 -1.24
N PHE A 200 5.04 9.80 -1.83
CA PHE A 200 4.86 10.88 -2.81
C PHE A 200 5.21 10.37 -4.22
N GLN A 201 4.47 9.34 -4.68
CA GLN A 201 4.70 8.67 -5.98
C GLN A 201 4.45 9.58 -7.20
N PHE A 202 3.75 10.70 -7.00
CA PHE A 202 3.53 11.72 -8.03
C PHE A 202 4.68 12.74 -8.13
N ALA A 203 5.58 12.80 -7.15
CA ALA A 203 6.69 13.74 -7.14
C ALA A 203 8.00 13.05 -7.55
N SER A 204 8.66 13.59 -8.57
CA SER A 204 9.94 13.08 -9.08
C SER A 204 11.11 14.04 -8.88
N ASN A 205 10.86 15.28 -8.46
CA ASN A 205 11.89 16.29 -8.25
C ASN A 205 12.19 16.49 -6.77
N LEU A 206 13.45 16.29 -6.37
CA LEU A 206 13.93 16.51 -5.02
C LEU A 206 14.97 17.63 -5.02
N VAL A 207 14.72 18.70 -4.29
CA VAL A 207 15.71 19.76 -4.03
C VAL A 207 16.24 19.60 -2.61
N MET A 208 17.55 19.42 -2.48
CA MET A 208 18.23 19.44 -1.19
C MET A 208 18.78 20.84 -0.95
N PHE A 209 18.08 21.62 -0.12
CA PHE A 209 18.50 22.99 0.21
C PHE A 209 19.78 23.02 1.08
N ASP A 210 19.96 21.93 1.85
CA ASP A 210 21.16 21.58 2.59
C ASP A 210 21.36 20.06 2.53
N LEU A 211 22.58 19.62 2.81
CA LEU A 211 22.92 18.21 3.00
C LEU A 211 23.11 17.91 4.50
N PRO A 212 22.63 16.75 4.98
CA PRO A 212 22.86 16.32 6.35
C PRO A 212 24.31 15.88 6.54
N PHE A 213 24.74 15.77 7.79
CA PHE A 213 26.08 15.31 8.15
C PHE A 213 26.25 13.78 8.02
N ASN A 214 25.18 13.03 8.33
CA ASN A 214 25.20 11.57 8.32
C ASN A 214 24.68 11.04 6.96
N PRO A 215 25.43 10.17 6.25
CA PRO A 215 24.93 9.50 5.04
C PRO A 215 23.58 8.79 5.20
N ASP A 216 23.29 8.22 6.38
CA ASP A 216 22.00 7.54 6.59
C ASP A 216 20.81 8.51 6.46
N LEU A 217 20.99 9.76 6.91
CA LEU A 217 19.96 10.79 6.78
C LEU A 217 19.79 11.21 5.32
N LEU A 218 20.89 11.27 4.56
CA LEU A 218 20.83 11.54 3.11
C LEU A 218 20.02 10.44 2.40
N GLU A 219 20.28 9.17 2.71
CA GLU A 219 19.53 8.06 2.14
C GLU A 219 18.05 8.10 2.54
N GLN A 220 17.73 8.47 3.79
CA GLN A 220 16.34 8.65 4.23
C GLN A 220 15.62 9.79 3.51
N ARG A 221 16.34 10.86 3.15
CA ARG A 221 15.83 11.99 2.36
C ARG A 221 15.53 11.55 0.92
N ILE A 222 16.41 10.77 0.29
CA ILE A 222 16.21 10.23 -1.06
C ILE A 222 15.08 9.18 -1.07
N GLY A 223 15.04 8.30 -0.06
CA GLY A 223 14.01 7.26 0.15
C GLY A 223 12.58 7.78 0.34
N ARG A 224 12.37 9.11 0.37
CA ARG A 224 11.05 9.72 0.26
C ARG A 224 10.44 9.53 -1.12
N LEU A 225 11.26 9.67 -2.14
CA LEU A 225 10.86 9.49 -3.53
C LEU A 225 11.33 8.13 -4.04
N ASP A 226 12.46 7.63 -3.58
CA ASP A 226 13.08 6.39 -4.03
C ASP A 226 12.36 5.14 -3.50
N ARG A 227 11.17 4.90 -4.04
CA ARG A 227 10.26 3.80 -3.72
C ARG A 227 9.77 3.13 -5.00
N ILE A 228 9.44 1.85 -4.90
CA ILE A 228 8.77 1.11 -5.99
C ILE A 228 7.38 1.73 -6.22
N GLY A 229 6.98 1.85 -7.49
CA GLY A 229 5.72 2.48 -7.89
C GLY A 229 5.83 3.97 -8.20
N GLN A 230 7.04 4.53 -8.27
CA GLN A 230 7.25 5.87 -8.85
C GLN A 230 6.96 5.89 -10.34
N ALA A 231 6.30 6.94 -10.82
CA ALA A 231 5.98 7.12 -12.23
C ALA A 231 7.20 7.49 -13.08
N HIS A 232 8.20 8.16 -12.48
CA HIS A 232 9.36 8.70 -13.20
C HIS A 232 10.66 8.53 -12.40
N ASP A 233 11.79 8.54 -13.11
CA ASP A 233 13.12 8.62 -12.49
C ASP A 233 13.28 9.92 -11.70
N ILE A 234 13.99 9.84 -10.58
CA ILE A 234 14.12 10.93 -9.60
C ILE A 234 15.19 11.91 -10.09
N GLN A 235 14.85 13.20 -10.11
CA GLN A 235 15.78 14.29 -10.36
C GLN A 235 16.16 14.94 -9.04
N ILE A 236 17.41 14.76 -8.62
CA ILE A 236 17.95 15.36 -7.40
C ILE A 236 18.69 16.64 -7.78
N HIS A 237 18.26 17.77 -7.24
CA HIS A 237 18.91 19.06 -7.41
C HIS A 237 19.56 19.50 -6.10
N VAL A 238 20.87 19.77 -6.15
CA VAL A 238 21.65 20.17 -4.97
C VAL A 238 22.27 21.56 -5.20
N PRO A 239 21.53 22.65 -4.95
CA PRO A 239 22.09 24.00 -4.94
C PRO A 239 22.96 24.21 -3.69
N TYR A 240 24.26 24.43 -3.88
CA TYR A 240 25.21 24.62 -2.78
C TYR A 240 26.05 25.89 -2.94
N LEU A 241 26.40 26.50 -1.82
CA LEU A 241 27.27 27.66 -1.76
C LEU A 241 28.75 27.23 -1.83
N GLU A 242 29.52 27.89 -2.68
CA GLU A 242 30.96 27.67 -2.81
C GLU A 242 31.72 27.93 -1.50
N ARG A 243 32.82 27.18 -1.29
CA ARG A 243 33.72 27.39 -0.13
C ARG A 243 33.00 27.28 1.22
N THR A 244 31.99 26.42 1.30
CA THR A 244 31.27 26.10 2.54
C THR A 244 31.38 24.61 2.86
N ALA A 245 30.97 24.21 4.07
CA ALA A 245 30.88 22.80 4.45
C ALA A 245 29.99 21.99 3.48
N GLN A 246 28.93 22.61 2.94
CA GLN A 246 28.06 21.98 1.93
C GLN A 246 28.84 21.58 0.67
N SER A 247 29.75 22.44 0.18
CA SER A 247 30.56 22.12 -1.01
C SER A 247 31.50 20.92 -0.81
N VAL A 248 32.00 20.72 0.41
CA VAL A 248 32.82 19.57 0.81
C VAL A 248 31.95 18.32 0.85
N LEU A 249 30.76 18.39 1.48
CA LEU A 249 29.82 17.27 1.54
C LEU A 249 29.34 16.83 0.16
N VAL A 250 29.01 17.76 -0.74
CA VAL A 250 28.59 17.42 -2.12
C VAL A 250 29.63 16.54 -2.80
N ARG A 251 30.90 16.94 -2.76
CA ARG A 251 31.99 16.17 -3.38
C ARG A 251 32.19 14.83 -2.70
N TRP A 252 32.18 14.79 -1.37
CA TRP A 252 32.38 13.55 -0.63
C TRP A 252 31.23 12.55 -0.85
N TYR A 253 29.98 12.99 -0.83
CA TYR A 253 28.82 12.14 -1.11
C TYR A 253 28.76 11.68 -2.56
N HIS A 254 29.07 12.55 -3.53
CA HIS A 254 28.97 12.22 -4.95
C HIS A 254 30.21 11.45 -5.45
N GLU A 255 31.41 12.03 -5.31
CA GLU A 255 32.64 11.44 -5.84
C GLU A 255 33.16 10.30 -4.94
N GLY A 256 33.00 10.42 -3.62
CA GLY A 256 33.52 9.46 -2.65
C GLY A 256 32.58 8.27 -2.43
N LEU A 257 31.30 8.53 -2.17
CA LEU A 257 30.33 7.51 -1.75
C LEU A 257 29.28 7.13 -2.82
N ASP A 258 29.18 7.90 -3.90
CA ASP A 258 28.16 7.72 -4.93
C ASP A 258 26.71 7.70 -4.39
N ALA A 259 26.47 8.46 -3.32
CA ALA A 259 25.29 8.31 -2.45
C ALA A 259 24.03 9.03 -2.97
N PHE A 260 24.14 9.80 -4.06
CA PHE A 260 22.97 10.47 -4.65
C PHE A 260 22.28 9.59 -5.70
N GLU A 261 23.04 8.93 -6.56
CA GLU A 261 22.50 8.14 -7.68
C GLU A 261 22.30 6.67 -7.31
N HIS A 262 22.98 6.21 -6.25
CA HIS A 262 22.93 4.84 -5.79
C HIS A 262 22.72 4.76 -4.28
N THR A 263 22.01 3.73 -3.85
CA THR A 263 21.91 3.37 -2.44
C THR A 263 23.29 3.01 -1.88
N CYS A 264 23.67 3.62 -0.76
CA CYS A 264 25.02 3.53 -0.22
C CYS A 264 25.04 2.83 1.16
N PRO A 265 24.94 1.49 1.22
CA PRO A 265 24.95 0.75 2.48
C PRO A 265 26.31 0.80 3.21
N THR A 266 27.34 1.35 2.56
CA THR A 266 28.70 1.48 3.08
C THR A 266 28.98 2.86 3.66
N GLY A 267 28.07 3.82 3.46
CA GLY A 267 28.26 5.23 3.81
C GLY A 267 28.64 5.43 5.27
N ARG A 268 27.92 4.78 6.20
CA ARG A 268 28.19 4.88 7.64
C ARG A 268 29.56 4.36 8.04
N THR A 269 29.96 3.19 7.53
CA THR A 269 31.26 2.59 7.84
C THR A 269 32.42 3.45 7.35
N VAL A 270 32.32 4.00 6.14
CA VAL A 270 33.33 4.91 5.59
C VAL A 270 33.34 6.22 6.36
N TYR A 271 32.16 6.77 6.66
CA TYR A 271 32.01 7.97 7.48
C TYR A 271 32.72 7.84 8.84
N ASP A 272 32.47 6.75 9.57
CA ASP A 272 33.06 6.53 10.90
C ASP A 272 34.59 6.35 10.82
N SER A 273 35.13 5.81 9.71
CA SER A 273 36.58 5.64 9.53
C SER A 273 37.31 6.94 9.20
N VAL A 274 36.66 7.86 8.49
CA VAL A 274 37.26 9.15 8.07
C VAL A 274 36.73 10.36 8.85
N HIS A 275 35.89 10.13 9.86
CA HIS A 275 35.14 11.15 10.59
C HIS A 275 36.00 12.36 11.01
N ASP A 276 37.07 12.12 11.76
CA ASP A 276 37.94 13.18 12.27
C ASP A 276 38.58 14.01 11.15
N GLN A 277 38.98 13.38 10.05
CA GLN A 277 39.58 14.07 8.91
C GLN A 277 38.53 14.91 8.17
N LEU A 278 37.36 14.32 7.90
CA LEU A 278 36.25 14.99 7.23
C LEU A 278 35.74 16.20 8.03
N ILE A 279 35.60 16.07 9.35
CA ILE A 279 35.22 17.16 10.26
C ILE A 279 36.17 18.36 10.13
N ASN A 280 37.47 18.13 10.02
CA ASN A 280 38.44 19.21 9.88
C ASN A 280 38.26 19.98 8.56
N TYR A 281 38.01 19.28 7.44
CA TYR A 281 37.70 19.92 6.16
C TYR A 281 36.36 20.67 6.19
N LEU A 282 35.36 20.17 6.92
CA LEU A 282 34.07 20.84 7.09
C LEU A 282 34.16 22.08 7.98
N ALA A 283 35.00 22.04 9.03
CA ALA A 283 35.26 23.18 9.90
C ALA A 283 36.11 24.27 9.23
N ALA A 284 36.93 23.91 8.23
CA ALA A 284 37.83 24.82 7.52
C ALA A 284 37.82 24.55 6.00
N PRO A 285 36.72 24.86 5.28
CA PRO A 285 36.53 24.50 3.87
C PRO A 285 37.46 25.23 2.90
N GLU A 286 38.21 26.23 3.36
CA GLU A 286 39.27 26.88 2.57
C GLU A 286 40.50 25.99 2.40
N THR A 287 40.68 24.99 3.26
CA THR A 287 41.82 24.06 3.21
C THR A 287 41.50 22.94 2.22
N THR A 288 41.99 23.05 0.99
CA THR A 288 41.76 22.04 -0.05
C THR A 288 42.89 21.01 -0.16
N ASP A 289 44.03 21.28 0.48
CA ASP A 289 45.21 20.42 0.41
C ASP A 289 44.91 19.04 1.02
N GLY A 290 45.08 17.98 0.23
CA GLY A 290 44.84 16.59 0.66
C GLY A 290 43.37 16.12 0.58
N PHE A 291 42.41 17.01 0.28
CA PHE A 291 41.00 16.63 0.21
C PHE A 291 40.70 15.69 -0.97
N ASP A 292 41.32 15.90 -2.13
CA ASP A 292 41.14 15.03 -3.30
C ASP A 292 41.69 13.61 -3.05
N GLU A 293 42.76 13.49 -2.27
CA GLU A 293 43.31 12.19 -1.85
C GLU A 293 42.37 11.48 -0.88
N LEU A 294 41.75 12.24 0.04
CA LEU A 294 40.72 11.70 0.93
C LEU A 294 39.52 11.16 0.15
N ILE A 295 38.99 11.91 -0.82
CA ILE A 295 37.88 11.46 -1.69
C ILE A 295 38.26 10.17 -2.41
N LYS A 296 39.45 10.11 -3.02
CA LYS A 296 39.91 8.91 -3.71
C LYS A 296 40.04 7.71 -2.78
N SER A 297 40.52 7.91 -1.55
CA SER A 297 40.58 6.86 -0.55
C SER A 297 39.18 6.38 -0.14
N CYS A 298 38.24 7.30 0.07
CA CYS A 298 36.85 6.98 0.38
C CYS A 298 36.21 6.16 -0.75
N ARG A 299 36.44 6.54 -2.01
CA ARG A 299 35.92 5.80 -3.18
C ARG A 299 36.47 4.38 -3.24
N GLN A 300 37.77 4.20 -3.01
CA GLN A 300 38.38 2.87 -2.96
C GLN A 300 37.80 2.01 -1.84
N GLN A 301 37.59 2.58 -0.64
CA GLN A 301 36.94 1.87 0.46
C GLN A 301 35.49 1.52 0.14
N HIS A 302 34.73 2.45 -0.45
CA HIS A 302 33.35 2.23 -0.88
C HIS A 302 33.26 1.08 -1.88
N ASP A 303 34.04 1.12 -2.96
CA ASP A 303 34.02 0.11 -4.02
C ASP A 303 34.42 -1.29 -3.48
N ALA A 304 35.42 -1.34 -2.59
CA ALA A 304 35.86 -2.58 -1.96
C ALA A 304 34.78 -3.18 -1.04
N LEU A 305 34.17 -2.36 -0.18
CA LEU A 305 33.09 -2.79 0.71
C LEU A 305 31.85 -3.22 -0.08
N LYS A 306 31.50 -2.50 -1.15
CA LYS A 306 30.39 -2.86 -2.04
C LYS A 306 30.61 -4.23 -2.68
N ALA A 307 31.81 -4.49 -3.22
CA ALA A 307 32.15 -5.79 -3.79
C ALA A 307 32.10 -6.92 -2.74
N GLN A 308 32.55 -6.65 -1.50
CA GLN A 308 32.47 -7.61 -0.41
C GLN A 308 31.02 -7.94 -0.03
N LEU A 309 30.14 -6.92 0.03
CA LEU A 309 28.71 -7.12 0.29
C LEU A 309 28.05 -7.92 -0.82
N GLU A 310 28.41 -7.67 -2.09
CA GLU A 310 27.89 -8.42 -3.23
C GLU A 310 28.31 -9.89 -3.23
N GLN A 311 29.55 -10.18 -2.83
CA GLN A 311 30.05 -11.55 -2.67
C GLN A 311 29.40 -12.29 -1.49
N GLY A 312 29.02 -11.56 -0.43
CA GLY A 312 28.33 -12.11 0.73
C GLY A 312 26.82 -12.34 0.53
N ARG A 313 26.28 -12.12 -0.68
CA ARG A 313 24.85 -12.28 -0.96
C ARG A 313 24.45 -13.74 -1.05
N ASP A 314 23.41 -14.09 -0.31
CA ASP A 314 22.67 -15.33 -0.52
C ASP A 314 21.60 -15.12 -1.59
N ARG A 315 21.97 -15.37 -2.85
CA ARG A 315 21.08 -15.19 -4.01
C ARG A 315 19.85 -16.11 -3.94
N LEU A 316 19.98 -17.28 -3.32
CA LEU A 316 18.86 -18.23 -3.20
C LEU A 316 17.84 -17.73 -2.20
N LEU A 317 18.30 -17.20 -1.06
CA LEU A 317 17.44 -16.58 -0.10
C LEU A 317 16.67 -15.40 -0.71
N GLU A 318 17.32 -14.56 -1.50
CA GLU A 318 16.69 -13.41 -2.16
C GLU A 318 15.62 -13.82 -3.18
N ILE A 319 15.91 -14.81 -4.05
CA ILE A 319 14.93 -15.29 -5.04
C ILE A 319 13.74 -15.97 -4.36
N HIS A 320 13.98 -16.74 -3.30
CA HIS A 320 12.90 -17.32 -2.51
C HIS A 320 12.07 -16.24 -1.80
N SER A 321 12.73 -15.22 -1.25
CA SER A 321 12.09 -14.16 -0.47
C SER A 321 11.22 -13.22 -1.31
N ASN A 322 11.56 -12.99 -2.58
CA ASN A 322 10.74 -12.15 -3.47
C ASN A 322 9.62 -12.93 -4.20
N GLY A 323 9.62 -14.27 -4.16
CA GLY A 323 8.59 -15.12 -4.77
C GLY A 323 8.66 -15.26 -6.31
N GLY A 324 9.55 -14.53 -6.97
CA GLY A 324 9.82 -14.61 -8.40
C GLY A 324 8.61 -14.32 -9.30
N GLU A 325 8.57 -14.98 -10.46
CA GLU A 325 7.52 -14.78 -11.48
C GLU A 325 6.11 -15.15 -10.97
N GLY A 326 6.01 -16.11 -10.05
CA GLY A 326 4.71 -16.50 -9.47
C GLY A 326 4.08 -15.41 -8.60
N ALA A 327 4.89 -14.66 -7.87
CA ALA A 327 4.42 -13.52 -7.09
C ALA A 327 4.00 -12.34 -7.98
N LEU A 328 4.68 -12.14 -9.11
CA LEU A 328 4.31 -11.10 -10.08
C LEU A 328 2.95 -11.41 -10.72
N ALA A 329 2.71 -12.65 -11.15
CA ALA A 329 1.41 -13.05 -11.71
C ALA A 329 0.28 -12.92 -10.67
N LEU A 330 0.57 -13.16 -9.39
CA LEU A 330 -0.38 -12.91 -8.31
C LEU A 330 -0.66 -11.41 -8.14
N ALA A 331 0.37 -10.56 -8.21
CA ALA A 331 0.20 -9.10 -8.14
C ALA A 331 -0.68 -8.58 -9.28
N GLU A 332 -0.41 -9.01 -10.52
CA GLU A 332 -1.24 -8.67 -11.70
C GLU A 332 -2.70 -9.10 -11.51
N SER A 333 -2.94 -10.29 -10.94
CA SER A 333 -4.31 -10.76 -10.68
C SER A 333 -5.06 -9.97 -9.59
N ILE A 334 -4.33 -9.31 -8.68
CA ILE A 334 -4.91 -8.43 -7.65
C ILE A 334 -5.20 -7.06 -8.26
N GLU A 335 -4.31 -6.54 -9.11
CA GLU A 335 -4.53 -5.30 -9.85
C GLU A 335 -5.78 -5.39 -10.75
N GLU A 336 -5.99 -6.52 -11.43
CA GLU A 336 -7.22 -6.75 -12.21
C GLU A 336 -8.50 -6.74 -11.36
N GLN A 337 -8.41 -7.08 -10.07
CA GLN A 337 -9.55 -7.05 -9.15
C GLN A 337 -9.85 -5.65 -8.60
N ASP A 338 -8.86 -4.75 -8.56
CA ASP A 338 -9.06 -3.36 -8.11
C ASP A 338 -9.98 -2.58 -9.09
N ASP A 339 -10.03 -2.97 -10.37
CA ASP A 339 -10.91 -2.37 -11.39
C ASP A 339 -12.39 -2.86 -11.31
N ASP A 340 -12.76 -3.65 -10.29
CA ASP A 340 -14.12 -4.15 -10.14
C ASP A 340 -15.12 -3.05 -9.72
N THR A 341 -15.83 -2.51 -10.72
CA THR A 341 -16.93 -1.55 -10.52
C THR A 341 -18.11 -2.09 -9.70
N GLY A 342 -18.22 -3.41 -9.52
CA GLY A 342 -19.27 -4.06 -8.75
C GLY A 342 -19.27 -3.63 -7.28
N LEU A 343 -18.09 -3.47 -6.68
CA LEU A 343 -17.95 -3.01 -5.30
C LEU A 343 -18.49 -1.59 -5.11
N ILE A 344 -18.18 -0.68 -6.04
CA ILE A 344 -18.60 0.72 -5.96
C ILE A 344 -20.12 0.79 -5.97
N ALA A 345 -20.75 0.17 -6.99
CA ALA A 345 -22.21 0.16 -7.10
C ALA A 345 -22.88 -0.49 -5.87
N PHE A 346 -22.30 -1.58 -5.36
CA PHE A 346 -22.77 -2.26 -4.16
C PHE A 346 -22.67 -1.37 -2.92
N ALA A 347 -21.52 -0.74 -2.68
CA ALA A 347 -21.26 0.10 -1.51
C ALA A 347 -22.19 1.33 -1.50
N MET A 348 -22.35 2.01 -2.64
CA MET A 348 -23.26 3.16 -2.74
C MET A 348 -24.70 2.78 -2.39
N ASN A 349 -25.17 1.62 -2.89
CA ASN A 349 -26.51 1.10 -2.59
C ASN A 349 -26.65 0.70 -1.11
N LEU A 350 -25.64 0.04 -0.55
CA LEU A 350 -25.60 -0.32 0.87
C LEU A 350 -25.72 0.93 1.75
N PHE A 351 -24.93 1.97 1.47
CA PHE A 351 -24.96 3.22 2.23
C PHE A 351 -26.30 3.95 2.09
N ASP A 352 -26.90 3.99 0.89
CA ASP A 352 -28.23 4.58 0.67
C ASP A 352 -29.32 3.85 1.46
N ILE A 353 -29.30 2.51 1.46
CA ILE A 353 -30.24 1.67 2.23
C ILE A 353 -30.09 1.91 3.73
N VAL A 354 -28.85 2.00 4.23
CA VAL A 354 -28.58 2.29 5.64
C VAL A 354 -28.97 3.72 6.00
N GLY A 355 -29.04 4.63 5.03
CA GLY A 355 -29.37 6.04 5.20
C GLY A 355 -28.12 6.89 5.49
N VAL A 356 -26.95 6.52 4.98
CA VAL A 356 -25.73 7.33 5.08
C VAL A 356 -25.69 8.31 3.90
N ASN A 357 -25.49 9.59 4.20
CA ASN A 357 -25.37 10.62 3.16
C ASN A 357 -24.03 10.48 2.43
N GLN A 358 -24.06 10.61 1.11
CA GLN A 358 -22.91 10.43 0.23
C GLN A 358 -22.71 11.72 -0.59
N ASP A 359 -21.65 12.46 -0.30
CA ASP A 359 -21.29 13.71 -0.97
C ASP A 359 -20.04 13.50 -1.83
N ASP A 360 -20.20 13.53 -3.15
CA ASP A 360 -19.11 13.36 -4.12
C ASP A 360 -18.32 14.67 -4.23
N ARG A 361 -17.04 14.62 -3.87
CA ARG A 361 -16.12 15.76 -3.90
C ARG A 361 -15.38 15.89 -5.22
N GLY A 362 -15.56 14.95 -6.15
CA GLY A 362 -14.68 14.77 -7.31
C GLY A 362 -13.40 14.01 -6.95
N GLU A 363 -12.53 13.78 -7.95
CA GLU A 363 -11.25 13.06 -7.77
C GLU A 363 -11.40 11.67 -7.11
N ASN A 364 -12.53 10.99 -7.34
CA ASN A 364 -12.85 9.68 -6.77
C ASN A 364 -12.84 9.66 -5.22
N LEU A 365 -13.23 10.78 -4.61
CA LEU A 365 -13.40 10.94 -3.17
C LEU A 365 -14.87 11.18 -2.82
N ILE A 366 -15.38 10.39 -1.87
CA ILE A 366 -16.75 10.50 -1.37
C ILE A 366 -16.71 10.74 0.13
N VAL A 367 -17.46 11.73 0.58
CA VAL A 367 -17.61 12.04 2.02
C VAL A 367 -18.88 11.37 2.52
N LEU A 368 -18.72 10.46 3.48
CA LEU A 368 -19.81 9.79 4.16
C LEU A 368 -20.17 10.56 5.43
N THR A 369 -21.43 10.92 5.59
CA THR A 369 -21.93 11.56 6.82
C THR A 369 -23.19 10.86 7.34
N PRO A 370 -23.37 10.76 8.66
CA PRO A 370 -24.58 10.20 9.23
C PRO A 370 -25.80 11.07 8.89
N SER A 371 -26.99 10.48 8.94
CA SER A 371 -28.25 11.18 8.67
C SER A 371 -29.31 10.88 9.73
N ASP A 372 -30.31 11.76 9.83
CA ASP A 372 -31.45 11.60 10.76
C ASP A 372 -32.34 10.38 10.44
N HIS A 373 -32.21 9.78 9.26
CA HIS A 373 -33.04 8.67 8.79
C HIS A 373 -32.27 7.34 8.70
N MET A 374 -31.11 7.24 9.38
CA MET A 374 -30.34 6.01 9.44
C MET A 374 -31.14 4.84 10.06
N LEU A 375 -30.92 3.63 9.54
CA LEU A 375 -31.55 2.41 10.06
C LEU A 375 -31.08 2.06 11.48
N VAL A 376 -29.87 2.48 11.85
CA VAL A 376 -29.23 2.22 13.14
C VAL A 376 -28.72 3.54 13.70
N PRO A 377 -28.78 3.76 15.04
CA PRO A 377 -28.28 4.99 15.65
C PRO A 377 -26.82 5.28 15.33
N ASP A 378 -25.97 4.25 15.31
CA ASP A 378 -24.53 4.34 15.04
C ASP A 378 -24.13 3.28 14.01
N PHE A 379 -23.50 3.68 12.90
CA PHE A 379 -22.95 2.75 11.93
C PHE A 379 -21.50 2.40 12.31
N PRO A 380 -21.17 1.12 12.58
CA PRO A 380 -19.84 0.74 13.03
C PRO A 380 -18.74 1.11 12.03
N GLY A 381 -17.89 2.06 12.41
CA GLY A 381 -16.77 2.54 11.60
C GLY A 381 -16.99 3.91 10.96
N LEU A 382 -18.21 4.48 11.04
CA LEU A 382 -18.49 5.84 10.59
C LEU A 382 -18.39 6.81 11.78
N PRO A 383 -17.47 7.79 11.75
CA PRO A 383 -17.41 8.85 12.76
C PRO A 383 -18.61 9.81 12.69
N GLU A 384 -18.95 10.47 13.79
CA GLU A 384 -20.01 11.50 13.81
C GLU A 384 -19.70 12.68 12.87
N ASP A 385 -18.43 13.06 12.76
CA ASP A 385 -17.95 14.12 11.86
C ASP A 385 -17.90 13.68 10.38
N GLY A 386 -18.19 12.41 10.11
CA GLY A 386 -18.05 11.77 8.80
C GLY A 386 -16.64 11.27 8.50
N CYS A 387 -16.49 10.60 7.36
CA CYS A 387 -15.18 10.18 6.85
C CYS A 387 -15.12 10.32 5.32
N THR A 388 -13.90 10.49 4.81
CA THR A 388 -13.64 10.49 3.37
C THR A 388 -13.22 9.09 2.95
N ILE A 389 -13.80 8.58 1.87
CA ILE A 389 -13.48 7.27 1.31
C ILE A 389 -13.04 7.40 -0.15
N THR A 390 -12.25 6.45 -0.61
CA THR A 390 -11.92 6.25 -2.02
C THR A 390 -11.88 4.76 -2.34
N PHE A 391 -12.20 4.42 -3.58
CA PHE A 391 -12.10 3.06 -4.11
C PHE A 391 -10.84 2.86 -4.96
N GLU A 392 -10.08 3.92 -5.21
CA GLU A 392 -8.86 3.85 -6.02
C GLU A 392 -7.63 3.78 -5.12
N ARG A 393 -6.77 2.78 -5.39
CA ARG A 393 -5.54 2.55 -4.62
C ARG A 393 -4.57 3.72 -4.73
N ASP A 394 -4.40 4.28 -5.92
CA ASP A 394 -3.45 5.38 -6.17
C ASP A 394 -3.87 6.66 -5.44
N VAL A 395 -5.17 6.95 -5.40
CA VAL A 395 -5.72 8.06 -4.61
C VAL A 395 -5.48 7.81 -3.12
N ALA A 396 -5.76 6.60 -2.61
CA ALA A 396 -5.51 6.27 -1.20
C ALA A 396 -4.02 6.37 -0.81
N LEU A 397 -3.10 6.01 -1.70
CA LEU A 397 -1.65 6.14 -1.46
C LEU A 397 -1.19 7.60 -1.37
N SER A 398 -1.85 8.50 -2.09
CA SER A 398 -1.57 9.95 -2.06
C SER A 398 -2.32 10.69 -0.93
N ARG A 399 -3.48 10.17 -0.52
CA ARG A 399 -4.40 10.76 0.48
C ARG A 399 -4.55 9.82 1.69
N GLU A 400 -3.63 9.91 2.64
CA GLU A 400 -3.70 9.13 3.89
C GLU A 400 -4.94 9.47 4.76
N ASP A 401 -5.57 10.62 4.54
CA ASP A 401 -6.81 11.03 5.20
C ASP A 401 -8.06 10.29 4.67
N ALA A 402 -7.96 9.66 3.50
CA ALA A 402 -9.04 8.90 2.89
C ALA A 402 -8.92 7.41 3.22
N GLN A 403 -10.06 6.77 3.51
CA GLN A 403 -10.10 5.32 3.71
C GLN A 403 -10.19 4.60 2.37
N PHE A 404 -9.28 3.66 2.12
CA PHE A 404 -9.33 2.79 0.95
C PHE A 404 -10.38 1.69 1.17
N VAL A 405 -11.47 1.75 0.41
CA VAL A 405 -12.60 0.84 0.56
C VAL A 405 -12.45 -0.34 -0.40
N THR A 406 -12.34 -1.53 0.18
CA THR A 406 -12.34 -2.83 -0.49
C THR A 406 -13.46 -3.71 0.07
N TRP A 407 -13.66 -4.91 -0.49
CA TRP A 407 -14.55 -5.93 0.09
C TRP A 407 -14.19 -6.31 1.53
N GLU A 408 -12.92 -6.15 1.91
CA GLU A 408 -12.41 -6.46 3.25
C GLU A 408 -12.52 -5.29 4.23
N HIS A 409 -12.95 -4.12 3.75
CA HIS A 409 -13.02 -2.93 4.59
C HIS A 409 -14.07 -3.10 5.70
N PRO A 410 -13.78 -2.72 6.96
CA PRO A 410 -14.72 -2.87 8.08
C PRO A 410 -16.11 -2.26 7.81
N LEU A 411 -16.19 -1.11 7.12
CA LEU A 411 -17.49 -0.50 6.76
C LEU A 411 -18.36 -1.45 5.91
N ILE A 412 -17.75 -2.14 4.94
CA ILE A 412 -18.47 -3.05 4.05
C ILE A 412 -18.85 -4.32 4.80
N ILE A 413 -17.92 -4.91 5.56
CA ILE A 413 -18.19 -6.12 6.36
C ILE A 413 -19.28 -5.87 7.41
N ASN A 414 -19.21 -4.75 8.13
CA ASN A 414 -20.19 -4.41 9.17
C ASN A 414 -21.55 -4.07 8.56
N GLY A 415 -21.58 -3.39 7.41
CA GLY A 415 -22.83 -3.13 6.70
C GLY A 415 -23.46 -4.42 6.16
N LEU A 416 -22.65 -5.33 5.62
CA LEU A 416 -23.11 -6.68 5.25
C LEU A 416 -23.66 -7.44 6.45
N ASP A 417 -22.93 -7.49 7.55
CA ASP A 417 -23.36 -8.17 8.78
C ASP A 417 -24.67 -7.60 9.33
N LEU A 418 -24.82 -6.27 9.31
CA LEU A 418 -26.04 -5.60 9.74
C LEU A 418 -27.27 -6.03 8.92
N ILE A 419 -27.11 -6.14 7.60
CA ILE A 419 -28.22 -6.55 6.71
C ILE A 419 -28.47 -8.05 6.80
N LEU A 420 -27.42 -8.87 6.77
CA LEU A 420 -27.52 -10.33 6.75
C LEU A 420 -27.91 -10.94 8.10
N SER A 421 -27.58 -10.27 9.21
CA SER A 421 -28.03 -10.68 10.56
C SER A 421 -29.42 -10.15 10.90
N GLY A 422 -29.89 -9.13 10.18
CA GLY A 422 -31.23 -8.57 10.32
C GLY A 422 -32.30 -9.40 9.61
N ASP A 423 -33.57 -9.04 9.83
CA ASP A 423 -34.72 -9.60 9.10
C ASP A 423 -35.21 -8.65 7.98
N THR A 424 -34.53 -7.52 7.78
CA THR A 424 -34.84 -6.56 6.72
C THR A 424 -34.58 -7.18 5.34
N GLY A 425 -35.53 -7.03 4.43
CA GLY A 425 -35.46 -7.67 3.10
C GLY A 425 -35.83 -9.17 3.06
N SER A 426 -36.11 -9.80 4.20
CA SER A 426 -36.49 -11.23 4.27
C SER A 426 -37.87 -11.54 3.68
N SER A 427 -38.81 -10.58 3.66
CA SER A 427 -40.15 -10.82 3.15
C SER A 427 -40.73 -9.63 2.40
N THR A 428 -41.24 -9.86 1.18
CA THR A 428 -41.89 -8.81 0.39
C THR A 428 -42.92 -9.38 -0.59
N ILE A 429 -43.75 -8.49 -1.14
CA ILE A 429 -44.74 -8.80 -2.17
C ILE A 429 -44.56 -7.87 -3.37
N SER A 430 -44.69 -8.41 -4.57
CA SER A 430 -44.55 -7.63 -5.80
C SER A 430 -45.55 -8.06 -6.88
N LEU A 431 -45.89 -7.14 -7.76
CA LEU A 431 -46.74 -7.39 -8.93
C LEU A 431 -45.89 -7.47 -10.18
N LEU A 432 -46.14 -8.51 -10.98
CA LEU A 432 -45.56 -8.65 -12.31
C LEU A 432 -46.59 -8.25 -13.36
N LYS A 433 -46.30 -7.17 -14.09
CA LYS A 433 -47.16 -6.68 -15.16
C LYS A 433 -46.82 -7.35 -16.49
N ASN A 434 -47.46 -8.49 -16.77
CA ASN A 434 -47.18 -9.24 -17.99
C ASN A 434 -48.48 -9.72 -18.66
N LYS A 435 -48.67 -9.35 -19.93
CA LYS A 435 -49.83 -9.75 -20.74
C LYS A 435 -49.75 -11.18 -21.28
N ALA A 436 -48.55 -11.75 -21.32
CA ALA A 436 -48.33 -13.11 -21.83
C ALA A 436 -48.64 -14.20 -20.78
N LEU A 437 -48.73 -13.84 -19.50
CA LEU A 437 -48.99 -14.77 -18.40
C LEU A 437 -50.42 -14.60 -17.88
N PRO A 438 -51.12 -15.69 -17.49
CA PRO A 438 -52.48 -15.60 -16.93
C PRO A 438 -52.56 -14.71 -15.68
N VAL A 439 -53.67 -13.97 -15.53
CA VAL A 439 -53.92 -13.18 -14.32
C VAL A 439 -54.04 -14.08 -13.10
N GLY A 440 -53.41 -13.70 -12.00
CA GLY A 440 -53.45 -14.46 -10.76
C GLY A 440 -52.50 -15.65 -10.73
N THR A 441 -51.62 -15.80 -11.73
CA THR A 441 -50.46 -16.71 -11.61
C THR A 441 -49.62 -16.29 -10.42
N LEU A 442 -49.30 -17.27 -9.57
CA LEU A 442 -48.44 -17.12 -8.41
C LEU A 442 -47.04 -17.61 -8.76
N LEU A 443 -46.06 -16.78 -8.48
CA LEU A 443 -44.65 -17.14 -8.47
C LEU A 443 -44.11 -16.87 -7.08
N LEU A 444 -43.34 -17.81 -6.55
CA LEU A 444 -42.71 -17.69 -5.25
C LEU A 444 -41.21 -17.71 -5.43
N GLU A 445 -40.57 -16.58 -5.13
CA GLU A 445 -39.12 -16.48 -5.13
C GLU A 445 -38.60 -16.73 -3.73
N LEU A 446 -37.72 -17.71 -3.60
CA LEU A 446 -37.17 -18.20 -2.35
C LEU A 446 -35.65 -18.12 -2.44
N ILE A 447 -35.03 -17.47 -1.46
CA ILE A 447 -33.59 -17.44 -1.30
C ILE A 447 -33.27 -18.29 -0.08
N TYR A 448 -32.76 -19.48 -0.34
CA TYR A 448 -32.19 -20.32 0.71
C TYR A 448 -30.71 -19.95 0.87
N VAL A 449 -30.17 -20.13 2.07
CA VAL A 449 -28.75 -19.97 2.34
C VAL A 449 -28.22 -21.31 2.84
N VAL A 450 -27.20 -21.83 2.16
CA VAL A 450 -26.46 -23.01 2.59
C VAL A 450 -25.29 -22.53 3.45
N GLU A 451 -25.23 -22.97 4.69
CA GLU A 451 -24.20 -22.55 5.64
C GLU A 451 -23.77 -23.70 6.56
N ALA A 452 -22.54 -23.62 7.04
CA ALA A 452 -21.98 -24.52 8.03
C ALA A 452 -21.61 -23.73 9.29
N GLN A 453 -22.03 -24.24 10.45
CA GLN A 453 -21.72 -23.61 11.73
C GLN A 453 -20.36 -24.09 12.21
N ALA A 454 -19.34 -23.24 12.12
CA ALA A 454 -18.01 -23.58 12.60
C ALA A 454 -17.20 -22.36 13.07
N PRO A 455 -16.20 -22.56 13.94
CA PRO A 455 -15.30 -21.49 14.36
C PRO A 455 -14.53 -20.89 13.16
N LYS A 456 -14.33 -19.57 13.16
CA LYS A 456 -13.59 -18.85 12.10
C LYS A 456 -12.18 -19.40 11.83
N GLN A 457 -11.54 -20.00 12.83
CA GLN A 457 -10.21 -20.63 12.69
C GLN A 457 -10.18 -21.77 11.66
N LEU A 458 -11.32 -22.42 11.37
CA LEU A 458 -11.40 -23.50 10.38
C LEU A 458 -11.49 -22.99 8.93
N GLN A 459 -11.68 -21.69 8.71
CA GLN A 459 -11.67 -21.06 7.39
C GLN A 459 -12.65 -21.70 6.38
N LEU A 460 -13.81 -22.20 6.84
CA LEU A 460 -14.81 -22.84 5.95
C LEU A 460 -15.28 -21.95 4.80
N ASN A 461 -15.28 -20.62 4.99
CA ASN A 461 -15.64 -19.65 3.97
C ASN A 461 -14.78 -19.75 2.69
N ARG A 462 -13.62 -20.42 2.74
CA ARG A 462 -12.79 -20.71 1.56
C ARG A 462 -13.45 -21.70 0.59
N PHE A 463 -14.31 -22.59 1.09
CA PHE A 463 -14.90 -23.69 0.33
C PHE A 463 -16.42 -23.60 0.28
N LEU A 464 -17.06 -23.24 1.40
CA LEU A 464 -18.49 -23.07 1.51
C LEU A 464 -18.81 -21.85 2.39
N PRO A 465 -18.71 -20.62 1.85
CA PRO A 465 -19.28 -19.45 2.51
C PRO A 465 -20.82 -19.57 2.54
N ALA A 466 -21.49 -18.68 3.28
CA ALA A 466 -22.95 -18.60 3.28
C ALA A 466 -23.47 -18.34 1.84
N THR A 467 -23.86 -19.41 1.16
CA THR A 467 -24.06 -19.41 -0.29
C THR A 467 -25.56 -19.36 -0.59
N PRO A 468 -26.06 -18.30 -1.26
CA PRO A 468 -27.47 -18.20 -1.58
C PRO A 468 -27.84 -19.15 -2.74
N VAL A 469 -28.93 -19.89 -2.55
CA VAL A 469 -29.58 -20.73 -3.55
C VAL A 469 -30.94 -20.14 -3.86
N ARG A 470 -31.01 -19.42 -4.98
CA ARG A 470 -32.25 -18.83 -5.48
C ARG A 470 -33.11 -19.88 -6.17
N MET A 471 -34.38 -19.94 -5.77
CA MET A 471 -35.42 -20.75 -6.39
C MET A 471 -36.59 -19.86 -6.77
N LEU A 472 -37.12 -20.05 -7.98
CA LEU A 472 -38.31 -19.36 -8.46
C LEU A 472 -39.37 -20.41 -8.81
N LEU A 473 -40.28 -20.66 -7.89
CA LEU A 473 -41.25 -21.75 -7.98
C LEU A 473 -42.58 -21.27 -8.56
N ASP A 474 -43.13 -22.06 -9.49
CA ASP A 474 -44.53 -21.94 -9.91
C ASP A 474 -45.47 -22.69 -8.95
N LYS A 475 -46.78 -22.62 -9.21
CA LYS A 475 -47.81 -23.34 -8.42
C LYS A 475 -47.60 -24.86 -8.36
N ASN A 476 -46.92 -25.44 -9.34
CA ASN A 476 -46.67 -26.88 -9.44
C ASN A 476 -45.31 -27.27 -8.81
N GLY A 477 -44.53 -26.29 -8.33
CA GLY A 477 -43.20 -26.50 -7.77
C GLY A 477 -42.07 -26.58 -8.81
N ASN A 478 -42.28 -26.17 -10.07
CA ASN A 478 -41.20 -26.13 -11.05
C ASN A 478 -40.26 -24.94 -10.77
N ASN A 479 -38.96 -25.19 -10.70
CA ASN A 479 -37.96 -24.14 -10.52
C ASN A 479 -37.57 -23.48 -11.84
N LEU A 480 -37.79 -22.16 -11.93
CA LEU A 480 -37.53 -21.31 -13.08
C LEU A 480 -36.27 -20.43 -12.91
N ALA A 481 -35.57 -20.52 -11.77
CA ALA A 481 -34.45 -19.64 -11.46
C ALA A 481 -33.29 -19.77 -12.45
N GLY A 482 -33.07 -20.96 -13.03
CA GLY A 482 -32.03 -21.18 -14.03
C GLY A 482 -32.31 -20.52 -15.39
N GLN A 483 -33.57 -20.19 -15.70
CA GLN A 483 -33.96 -19.52 -16.94
C GLN A 483 -34.22 -18.02 -16.75
N VAL A 484 -34.43 -17.58 -15.52
CA VAL A 484 -34.84 -16.20 -15.18
C VAL A 484 -33.78 -15.56 -14.29
N GLU A 485 -32.98 -14.67 -14.86
CA GLU A 485 -31.98 -13.88 -14.13
C GLU A 485 -32.64 -12.93 -13.11
N PHE A 486 -31.95 -12.61 -12.01
CA PHE A 486 -32.52 -11.89 -10.86
C PHE A 486 -32.77 -10.41 -11.17
N GLU A 487 -31.77 -9.69 -11.66
CA GLU A 487 -31.82 -8.25 -11.87
C GLU A 487 -32.81 -7.82 -12.95
N SER A 488 -32.84 -8.56 -14.06
CA SER A 488 -33.78 -8.34 -15.16
C SER A 488 -35.23 -8.57 -14.70
N PHE A 489 -35.45 -9.59 -13.88
CA PHE A 489 -36.76 -9.90 -13.34
C PHE A 489 -37.20 -8.89 -12.28
N ASN A 490 -36.29 -8.49 -11.38
CA ASN A 490 -36.54 -7.50 -10.35
C ASN A 490 -36.99 -6.15 -10.94
N ARG A 491 -36.36 -5.71 -12.04
CA ARG A 491 -36.68 -4.45 -12.73
C ARG A 491 -38.11 -4.40 -13.32
N GLN A 492 -38.75 -5.53 -13.57
CA GLN A 492 -40.12 -5.60 -14.10
C GLN A 492 -41.20 -5.60 -13.02
N LEU A 493 -40.79 -5.80 -11.76
CA LEU A 493 -41.69 -5.90 -10.63
C LEU A 493 -42.08 -4.51 -10.12
N SER A 494 -43.28 -4.43 -9.55
CA SER A 494 -43.81 -3.20 -8.95
C SER A 494 -44.35 -3.47 -7.56
N ALA A 495 -44.14 -2.52 -6.64
CA ALA A 495 -44.62 -2.64 -5.27
C ALA A 495 -46.15 -2.56 -5.16
N VAL A 496 -46.68 -3.17 -4.11
CA VAL A 496 -48.12 -3.19 -3.81
C VAL A 496 -48.41 -2.34 -2.59
N ASN A 497 -49.56 -1.67 -2.55
CA ASN A 497 -49.97 -0.99 -1.33
C ASN A 497 -50.18 -2.00 -0.17
N ARG A 498 -49.91 -1.56 1.07
CA ARG A 498 -49.95 -2.44 2.26
C ARG A 498 -51.30 -3.13 2.46
N HIS A 499 -52.41 -2.45 2.17
CA HIS A 499 -53.76 -2.97 2.42
C HIS A 499 -54.15 -4.08 1.43
N THR A 500 -53.91 -3.89 0.13
CA THR A 500 -54.19 -4.88 -0.91
C THR A 500 -53.21 -6.04 -0.83
N GLY A 501 -51.93 -5.77 -0.52
CA GLY A 501 -50.92 -6.80 -0.32
C GLY A 501 -51.32 -7.79 0.79
N SER A 502 -51.71 -7.30 1.96
CA SER A 502 -52.13 -8.16 3.09
C SER A 502 -53.31 -9.08 2.73
N LYS A 503 -54.32 -8.55 2.03
CA LYS A 503 -55.47 -9.37 1.58
C LYS A 503 -55.05 -10.43 0.56
N LEU A 504 -54.16 -10.08 -0.36
CA LEU A 504 -53.67 -10.98 -1.40
C LEU A 504 -52.89 -12.15 -0.79
N VAL A 505 -51.98 -11.88 0.15
CA VAL A 505 -51.21 -12.90 0.87
C VAL A 505 -52.13 -13.85 1.62
N ASN A 506 -53.10 -13.32 2.39
CA ASN A 506 -54.04 -14.15 3.15
C ASN A 506 -54.89 -15.05 2.24
N ALA A 507 -55.22 -14.61 1.03
CA ALA A 507 -55.98 -15.40 0.08
C ALA A 507 -55.21 -16.61 -0.47
N VAL A 508 -53.88 -16.51 -0.55
CA VAL A 508 -53.01 -17.54 -1.16
C VAL A 508 -52.08 -18.22 -0.16
N GLN A 509 -52.28 -17.99 1.15
CA GLN A 509 -51.41 -18.49 2.20
C GLN A 509 -51.28 -20.03 2.19
N GLN A 510 -52.39 -20.74 1.97
CA GLN A 510 -52.38 -22.21 1.88
C GLN A 510 -51.61 -22.70 0.65
N ASP A 511 -51.77 -22.04 -0.50
CA ASP A 511 -51.05 -22.37 -1.73
C ASP A 511 -49.54 -22.12 -1.55
N VAL A 512 -49.14 -21.00 -0.94
CA VAL A 512 -47.72 -20.68 -0.66
C VAL A 512 -47.10 -21.73 0.26
N HIS A 513 -47.80 -22.17 1.30
CA HIS A 513 -47.28 -23.23 2.19
C HIS A 513 -47.06 -24.55 1.47
N ALA A 514 -47.94 -24.92 0.54
CA ALA A 514 -47.75 -26.10 -0.30
C ALA A 514 -46.55 -25.96 -1.25
N ILE A 515 -46.35 -24.78 -1.86
CA ILE A 515 -45.20 -24.51 -2.73
C ILE A 515 -43.88 -24.57 -1.94
N LEU A 516 -43.86 -24.08 -0.70
CA LEU A 516 -42.67 -24.15 0.17
C LEU A 516 -42.21 -25.59 0.43
N GLN A 517 -43.16 -26.51 0.70
CA GLN A 517 -42.85 -27.93 0.89
C GLN A 517 -42.27 -28.58 -0.38
N LEU A 518 -42.74 -28.18 -1.56
CA LEU A 518 -42.19 -28.65 -2.84
C LEU A 518 -40.77 -28.13 -3.08
N GLY A 519 -40.49 -26.89 -2.65
CA GLY A 519 -39.16 -26.28 -2.70
C GLY A 519 -38.13 -26.99 -1.82
N GLU A 520 -38.54 -27.45 -0.64
CA GLU A 520 -37.65 -28.08 0.35
C GLU A 520 -36.93 -29.33 -0.20
N ALA A 521 -37.64 -30.18 -0.95
CA ALA A 521 -37.03 -31.37 -1.57
C ALA A 521 -36.01 -31.02 -2.65
N GLN A 522 -36.20 -29.91 -3.37
CA GLN A 522 -35.30 -29.47 -4.43
C GLN A 522 -34.08 -28.75 -3.87
N VAL A 523 -34.24 -27.89 -2.87
CA VAL A 523 -33.11 -27.23 -2.22
C VAL A 523 -32.23 -28.24 -1.50
N ALA A 524 -32.79 -29.28 -0.88
CA ALA A 524 -31.99 -30.34 -0.25
C ALA A 524 -31.03 -31.00 -1.26
N LYS A 525 -31.51 -31.28 -2.48
CA LYS A 525 -30.68 -31.83 -3.56
C LYS A 525 -29.62 -30.84 -4.04
N ALA A 526 -29.98 -29.57 -4.19
CA ALA A 526 -29.04 -28.53 -4.64
C ALA A 526 -27.97 -28.21 -3.58
N ALA A 527 -28.37 -28.13 -2.31
CA ALA A 527 -27.48 -27.93 -1.17
C ALA A 527 -26.51 -29.10 -1.03
N GLN A 528 -26.98 -30.35 -1.14
CA GLN A 528 -26.09 -31.51 -1.10
C GLN A 528 -25.03 -31.47 -2.21
N ALA A 529 -25.41 -31.07 -3.44
CA ALA A 529 -24.46 -30.93 -4.54
C ALA A 529 -23.39 -29.87 -4.26
N LEU A 530 -23.74 -28.74 -3.64
CA LEU A 530 -22.78 -27.71 -3.22
C LEU A 530 -21.86 -28.21 -2.10
N ILE A 531 -22.42 -28.90 -1.11
CA ILE A 531 -21.66 -29.47 0.01
C ILE A 531 -20.67 -30.52 -0.49
N ASP A 532 -21.09 -31.42 -1.39
CA ASP A 532 -20.22 -32.45 -1.95
C ASP A 532 -19.08 -31.83 -2.77
N ALA A 533 -19.37 -30.83 -3.61
CA ALA A 533 -18.34 -30.11 -4.36
C ALA A 533 -17.35 -29.39 -3.44
N ALA A 534 -17.83 -28.72 -2.39
CA ALA A 534 -16.98 -28.04 -1.41
C ALA A 534 -16.11 -29.03 -0.62
N ARG A 535 -16.63 -30.22 -0.31
CA ARG A 535 -15.88 -31.29 0.36
C ARG A 535 -14.77 -31.85 -0.52
N ASP A 536 -15.05 -32.08 -1.79
CA ASP A 536 -14.06 -32.55 -2.75
C ASP A 536 -12.94 -31.51 -2.92
N GLU A 537 -13.29 -30.24 -3.11
CA GLU A 537 -12.32 -29.14 -3.22
C GLU A 537 -11.48 -28.97 -1.95
N ALA A 538 -12.11 -29.00 -0.77
CA ALA A 538 -11.43 -28.88 0.52
C ALA A 538 -10.45 -30.04 0.74
N ASN A 539 -10.88 -31.26 0.45
CA ASN A 539 -10.04 -32.43 0.59
C ASN A 539 -8.85 -32.38 -0.37
N ASP A 540 -9.06 -31.98 -1.62
CA ASP A 540 -8.00 -31.89 -2.63
C ASP A 540 -6.95 -30.84 -2.25
N LYS A 541 -7.38 -29.61 -1.89
CA LYS A 541 -6.46 -28.52 -1.51
C LYS A 541 -5.70 -28.83 -0.22
N LEU A 542 -6.38 -29.25 0.85
CA LEU A 542 -5.74 -29.54 2.13
C LEU A 542 -4.85 -30.78 2.07
N SER A 543 -5.22 -31.80 1.28
CA SER A 543 -4.36 -32.97 1.09
C SER A 543 -3.13 -32.63 0.25
N ALA A 544 -3.25 -31.78 -0.77
CA ALA A 544 -2.11 -31.30 -1.53
C ALA A 544 -1.12 -30.48 -0.67
N GLU A 545 -1.63 -29.60 0.21
CA GLU A 545 -0.83 -28.87 1.19
C GLU A 545 -0.12 -29.81 2.17
N LEU A 546 -0.83 -30.81 2.71
CA LEU A 546 -0.26 -31.81 3.61
C LEU A 546 0.84 -32.63 2.94
N SER A 547 0.60 -33.17 1.74
CA SER A 547 1.60 -33.92 0.97
C SER A 547 2.83 -33.08 0.65
N ARG A 548 2.64 -31.78 0.37
CA ARG A 548 3.75 -30.85 0.15
C ARG A 548 4.58 -30.66 1.43
N LEU A 549 3.93 -30.46 2.58
CA LEU A 549 4.65 -30.29 3.86
C LEU A 549 5.36 -31.56 4.31
N GLU A 550 4.77 -32.74 4.08
CA GLU A 550 5.43 -34.03 4.33
C GLU A 550 6.70 -34.18 3.48
N ALA A 551 6.62 -33.86 2.19
CA ALA A 551 7.77 -33.86 1.29
C ALA A 551 8.85 -32.85 1.74
N LEU A 552 8.43 -31.67 2.22
CA LEU A 552 9.35 -30.66 2.76
C LEU A 552 10.02 -31.14 4.05
N LYS A 553 9.28 -31.77 4.96
CA LYS A 553 9.81 -32.28 6.23
C LYS A 553 10.85 -33.38 6.03
N ALA A 554 10.69 -34.21 5.00
CA ALA A 554 11.67 -35.24 4.65
C ALA A 554 13.03 -34.65 4.24
N VAL A 555 13.07 -33.39 3.80
CA VAL A 555 14.26 -32.71 3.27
C VAL A 555 14.73 -31.56 4.17
N ASN A 556 13.84 -30.95 4.96
CA ASN A 556 14.09 -29.74 5.75
C ASN A 556 13.76 -29.94 7.24
N PRO A 557 14.74 -29.82 8.15
CA PRO A 557 14.55 -30.08 9.58
C PRO A 557 13.74 -28.99 10.31
N ASN A 558 13.43 -27.86 9.66
CA ASN A 558 12.71 -26.76 10.30
C ASN A 558 11.18 -26.92 10.30
N ILE A 559 10.65 -27.88 9.53
CA ILE A 559 9.22 -28.17 9.52
C ILE A 559 8.86 -28.94 10.79
N ARG A 560 7.98 -28.36 11.60
CA ARG A 560 7.61 -28.94 12.90
C ARG A 560 6.48 -29.97 12.76
N ASP A 561 6.49 -30.97 13.63
CA ASP A 561 5.40 -31.96 13.74
C ASP A 561 4.04 -31.29 13.97
N ASP A 562 4.03 -30.23 14.78
CA ASP A 562 2.83 -29.46 15.11
C ASP A 562 2.12 -28.89 13.87
N GLU A 563 2.86 -28.57 12.81
CA GLU A 563 2.29 -27.98 11.59
C GLU A 563 1.54 -29.00 10.75
N LEU A 564 2.10 -30.22 10.63
CA LEU A 564 1.44 -31.33 9.96
C LEU A 564 0.20 -31.75 10.74
N SER A 565 0.31 -31.90 12.07
CA SER A 565 -0.83 -32.23 12.92
C SER A 565 -1.92 -31.16 12.89
N ALA A 566 -1.55 -29.88 12.77
CA ALA A 566 -2.53 -28.79 12.65
C ALA A 566 -3.33 -28.88 11.34
N ILE A 567 -2.68 -29.12 10.20
CA ILE A 567 -3.36 -29.25 8.89
C ILE A 567 -4.18 -30.52 8.82
N GLU A 568 -3.67 -31.64 9.34
CA GLU A 568 -4.42 -32.89 9.39
C GLU A 568 -5.69 -32.76 10.26
N SER A 569 -5.55 -32.14 11.44
CA SER A 569 -6.66 -31.84 12.34
C SER A 569 -7.65 -30.86 11.69
N ASN A 570 -7.15 -29.81 11.02
CA ASN A 570 -7.99 -28.85 10.31
C ASN A 570 -8.78 -29.52 9.18
N ARG A 571 -8.15 -30.38 8.37
CA ARG A 571 -8.82 -31.15 7.31
C ARG A 571 -9.94 -32.01 7.87
N GLN A 572 -9.68 -32.75 8.94
CA GLN A 572 -10.71 -33.59 9.56
C GLN A 572 -11.88 -32.75 10.07
N GLN A 573 -11.60 -31.66 10.80
CA GLN A 573 -12.63 -30.78 11.34
C GLN A 573 -13.44 -30.06 10.25
N VAL A 574 -12.81 -29.63 9.16
CA VAL A 574 -13.48 -29.04 7.99
C VAL A 574 -14.42 -30.05 7.35
N MET A 575 -13.98 -31.29 7.14
CA MET A 575 -14.82 -32.33 6.55
C MET A 575 -16.02 -32.70 7.43
N ASP A 576 -15.81 -32.78 8.75
CA ASP A 576 -16.87 -33.05 9.72
C ASP A 576 -17.89 -31.89 9.77
N ALA A 577 -17.41 -30.65 9.73
CA ALA A 577 -18.26 -29.46 9.72
C ALA A 577 -19.06 -29.33 8.42
N LEU A 578 -18.44 -29.61 7.26
CA LEU A 578 -19.14 -29.63 5.96
C LEU A 578 -20.18 -30.76 5.89
N ALA A 579 -19.92 -31.91 6.53
CA ALA A 579 -20.91 -32.99 6.61
C ALA A 579 -22.13 -32.63 7.46
N GLN A 580 -22.02 -31.66 8.36
CA GLN A 580 -23.10 -31.13 9.19
C GLN A 580 -23.70 -29.82 8.63
N ALA A 581 -23.26 -29.38 7.44
CA ALA A 581 -23.81 -28.20 6.80
C ALA A 581 -25.30 -28.36 6.52
N GLY A 582 -26.04 -27.25 6.69
CA GLY A 582 -27.48 -27.22 6.50
C GLY A 582 -27.89 -26.11 5.55
N TRP A 583 -29.19 -25.96 5.38
CA TRP A 583 -29.77 -24.85 4.64
C TRP A 583 -30.93 -24.27 5.45
N ARG A 584 -31.11 -22.96 5.31
CA ARG A 584 -32.26 -22.24 5.87
C ARG A 584 -32.87 -21.33 4.82
N LEU A 585 -34.19 -21.11 4.91
CA LEU A 585 -34.85 -20.09 4.09
C LEU A 585 -34.55 -18.72 4.71
N ASP A 586 -33.93 -17.84 3.95
CA ASP A 586 -33.49 -16.52 4.41
C ASP A 586 -34.42 -15.41 3.91
N ALA A 587 -34.77 -15.43 2.61
CA ALA A 587 -35.71 -14.47 2.03
C ALA A 587 -36.81 -15.13 1.18
N LEU A 588 -37.99 -14.51 1.18
CA LEU A 588 -39.17 -14.92 0.44
C LEU A 588 -39.84 -13.71 -0.20
N ARG A 589 -40.06 -13.78 -1.51
CA ARG A 589 -40.83 -12.78 -2.26
C ARG A 589 -42.03 -13.42 -2.96
N LEU A 590 -43.23 -12.98 -2.61
CA LEU A 590 -44.46 -13.39 -3.27
C LEU A 590 -44.71 -12.51 -4.49
N ILE A 591 -44.92 -13.13 -5.65
CA ILE A 591 -45.15 -12.43 -6.90
C ILE A 591 -46.49 -12.85 -7.48
N VAL A 592 -47.30 -11.84 -7.83
CA VAL A 592 -48.61 -12.05 -8.44
C VAL A 592 -48.66 -11.39 -9.81
N VAL A 593 -49.05 -12.17 -10.82
CA VAL A 593 -49.19 -11.66 -12.19
C VAL A 593 -50.49 -10.87 -12.33
N THR A 594 -50.36 -9.67 -12.89
CA THR A 594 -51.47 -8.79 -13.25
C THR A 594 -51.30 -8.26 -14.67
N HIS A 595 -52.42 -7.89 -15.30
CA HIS A 595 -52.43 -7.21 -16.59
C HIS A 595 -52.56 -5.68 -16.45
N GLN A 596 -52.72 -5.19 -15.21
CA GLN A 596 -52.95 -3.77 -14.86
C GLN A 596 -51.66 -3.06 -14.46
#